data_AF-A0A8T7EY87-F1
#
_entry.id   AF-A0A8T7EY87-F1
#
_cell.length_a   1.000
_cell.length_b   1.000
_cell.length_c   1.000
_cell.angle_alpha   90.00
_cell.angle_beta   90.00
_cell.angle_gamma   90.00
#
_symmetry.space_group_name_H-M   'P 1'
#
loop_
_entity.id
_entity.type
_entity.pdbx_description
1 polymer ?
#
loop_
_entity_poly.entity_id
_entity_poly.type
_entity_poly.pdbx_seq_one_letter_code
_entity_poly.pdbx_strand_id
1 'polypeptide(L)'
;MSVLPFPSFLDDIKEKGLKKAIFEGVDNIVERVTSGMNIQDVREALRGETPTRRPNPRLQPHADGFWLHMRPSFFHRDMTGLYPTFRLGWLSTYLVAFETITGLILMVWYTPSPEIAYGNMLNILGNVPLGQLMRDLHRLGAEAMVLIVTLHMLRTFLTGSYKKPRQFTWFTGVVLLFVTLFLSFSGYLLPWDQLSLWAVTIGASMVEATPPKIVGDNLNLLLRGGPEMGANGLLRFYLLHVLLVPAVLFIFTGVHYYKVIVHGHSLPPKSEEHRRGHRQARAVGQARVLHP
;
A
#
# COMPACT_ATOMS: atom_id res chain seq x y z
N MET A 1 8.90 24.27 11.68
CA MET A 1 7.95 24.91 10.76
C MET A 1 8.01 24.17 9.42
N SER A 2 6.84 23.97 8.79
CA SER A 2 6.54 23.26 7.52
C SER A 2 7.16 21.87 7.26
N VAL A 3 6.40 20.81 7.58
CA VAL A 3 6.72 19.38 7.31
C VAL A 3 5.92 18.83 6.11
N LEU A 4 5.67 19.66 5.11
CA LEU A 4 5.14 19.25 3.80
C LEU A 4 5.93 20.00 2.72
N PRO A 5 6.65 19.32 1.81
CA PRO A 5 7.38 19.97 0.73
C PRO A 5 6.44 20.24 -0.46
N PHE A 6 5.25 20.78 -0.18
CA PHE A 6 4.42 21.45 -1.18
C PHE A 6 4.37 22.97 -0.93
N PRO A 7 5.44 23.68 -0.50
CA PRO A 7 5.43 25.12 -0.66
C PRO A 7 5.51 25.40 -2.16
N SER A 8 4.50 26.13 -2.66
CA SER A 8 4.58 26.98 -3.85
C SER A 8 4.57 26.38 -5.26
N PHE A 9 3.95 25.23 -5.56
CA PHE A 9 3.69 24.92 -6.99
C PHE A 9 2.87 26.05 -7.66
N LEU A 10 1.93 26.64 -6.90
CA LEU A 10 1.13 27.79 -7.35
C LEU A 10 1.93 29.10 -7.40
N ASP A 11 2.93 29.29 -6.53
CA ASP A 11 3.77 30.50 -6.58
C ASP A 11 4.87 30.39 -7.65
N ASP A 12 5.40 29.19 -7.91
CA ASP A 12 6.31 28.91 -9.04
C ASP A 12 5.61 29.13 -10.39
N ILE A 13 4.31 28.78 -10.51
CA ILE A 13 3.51 29.08 -11.72
C ILE A 13 3.39 30.60 -11.91
N LYS A 14 3.18 31.34 -10.81
CA LYS A 14 3.06 32.81 -10.85
C LYS A 14 4.39 33.50 -11.17
N GLU A 15 5.51 33.00 -10.66
CA GLU A 15 6.83 33.63 -10.86
C GLU A 15 7.53 33.20 -12.15
N LYS A 16 7.44 31.92 -12.54
CA LYS A 16 8.28 31.33 -13.60
C LYS A 16 7.50 30.86 -14.83
N GLY A 17 6.17 30.88 -14.76
CA GLY A 17 5.26 30.42 -15.82
C GLY A 17 5.05 28.90 -15.84
N LEU A 18 3.84 28.49 -16.23
CA LEU A 18 3.33 27.11 -16.14
C LEU A 18 4.28 26.05 -16.72
N LYS A 19 4.85 26.31 -17.91
CA LYS A 19 5.74 25.34 -18.58
C LYS A 19 7.02 25.10 -17.79
N LYS A 20 7.60 26.15 -17.20
CA LYS A 20 8.89 26.07 -16.49
C LYS A 20 8.73 25.45 -15.11
N ALA A 21 7.64 25.80 -14.41
CA ALA A 21 7.26 25.18 -13.14
C ALA A 21 6.94 23.67 -13.29
N ILE A 22 6.26 23.26 -14.37
CA ILE A 22 6.02 21.84 -14.66
C ILE A 22 7.33 21.12 -14.94
N PHE A 23 8.23 21.70 -15.72
CA PHE A 23 9.52 21.09 -16.05
C PHE A 23 10.41 20.94 -14.81
N GLU A 24 10.55 22.00 -13.99
CA GLU A 24 11.28 21.95 -12.72
C GLU A 24 10.64 20.99 -11.71
N GLY A 25 9.31 20.86 -11.71
CA GLY A 25 8.59 19.89 -10.89
C GLY A 25 8.85 18.45 -11.30
N VAL A 26 8.80 18.16 -12.61
CA VAL A 26 9.12 16.85 -13.18
C VAL A 26 10.58 16.50 -12.89
N ASP A 27 11.50 17.43 -13.09
CA ASP A 27 12.92 17.27 -12.81
C ASP A 27 13.18 16.93 -11.34
N ASN A 28 12.54 17.64 -10.41
CA ASN A 28 12.63 17.35 -8.98
C ASN A 28 12.04 15.98 -8.59
N ILE A 29 10.96 15.56 -9.25
CA ILE A 29 10.37 14.23 -9.04
C ILE A 29 11.35 13.15 -9.54
N VAL A 30 11.88 13.33 -10.75
CA VAL A 30 12.81 12.38 -11.37
C VAL A 30 14.09 12.29 -10.55
N GLU A 31 14.68 13.43 -10.17
CA GLU A 31 15.88 13.50 -9.33
C GLU A 31 15.69 12.82 -7.97
N ARG A 32 14.49 12.90 -7.37
CA ARG A 32 14.17 12.15 -6.15
C ARG A 32 13.99 10.66 -6.39
N VAL A 33 13.37 10.25 -7.49
CA VAL A 33 13.14 8.83 -7.78
C VAL A 33 14.44 8.10 -8.11
N THR A 34 15.33 8.75 -8.87
CA THR A 34 16.58 8.17 -9.38
C THR A 34 17.78 8.36 -8.45
N SER A 35 17.59 8.95 -7.27
CA SER A 35 18.66 9.17 -6.27
C SER A 35 19.71 10.20 -6.70
N GLY A 36 19.26 11.29 -7.34
CA GLY A 36 20.10 12.43 -7.71
C GLY A 36 20.34 12.59 -9.21
N MET A 37 19.69 11.80 -10.08
CA MET A 37 19.76 11.95 -11.53
C MET A 37 18.53 12.70 -12.07
N ASN A 38 18.73 13.87 -12.65
CA ASN A 38 17.66 14.62 -13.32
C ASN A 38 17.26 13.92 -14.66
N ILE A 39 16.15 14.32 -15.29
CA ILE A 39 15.74 13.87 -16.62
C ILE A 39 16.86 13.99 -17.68
N GLN A 40 17.71 15.02 -17.56
CA GLN A 40 18.86 15.21 -18.44
C GLN A 40 19.94 14.15 -18.20
N ASP A 41 20.29 13.85 -16.95
CA ASP A 41 21.28 12.82 -16.61
C ASP A 41 20.81 11.43 -17.08
N VAL A 42 19.52 11.14 -16.95
CA VAL A 42 18.90 9.90 -17.46
C VAL A 42 19.00 9.83 -18.99
N ARG A 43 18.75 10.94 -19.68
CA ARG A 43 18.82 11.02 -21.14
C ARG A 43 20.26 10.94 -21.65
N GLU A 44 21.22 11.55 -20.96
CA GLU A 44 22.66 11.46 -21.27
C GLU A 44 23.15 10.02 -21.06
N ALA A 45 22.76 9.37 -19.97
CA ALA A 45 23.06 7.96 -19.71
C ALA A 45 22.48 7.02 -20.78
N LEU A 46 21.23 7.24 -21.21
CA LEU A 46 20.61 6.46 -22.29
C LEU A 46 21.29 6.66 -23.65
N ARG A 47 21.98 7.78 -23.84
CA ARG A 47 22.76 8.10 -25.04
C ARG A 47 24.22 7.65 -24.95
N GLY A 48 24.66 7.17 -23.77
CA GLY A 48 26.06 6.83 -23.52
C GLY A 48 26.98 8.05 -23.43
N GLU A 49 26.43 9.25 -23.21
CA GLU A 49 27.19 10.49 -23.07
C GLU A 49 27.68 10.66 -21.62
N THR A 50 28.83 11.32 -21.43
CA THR A 50 29.35 11.60 -20.09
C THR A 50 28.51 12.67 -19.38
N PRO A 51 28.21 12.52 -18.08
CA PRO A 51 27.40 13.49 -17.35
C PRO A 51 27.98 14.90 -17.44
N THR A 52 27.22 15.84 -17.97
CA THR A 52 27.68 17.24 -18.13
C THR A 52 27.57 18.03 -16.82
N ARG A 53 26.69 17.59 -15.92
CA ARG A 53 26.41 18.25 -14.63
C ARG A 53 27.25 17.69 -13.49
N ARG A 54 27.71 18.57 -12.59
CA ARG A 54 28.30 18.15 -11.30
C ARG A 54 27.19 17.74 -10.32
N PRO A 55 27.28 16.57 -9.65
CA PRO A 55 26.31 16.15 -8.65
C PRO A 55 26.18 17.19 -7.53
N ASN A 56 24.95 17.50 -7.11
CA ASN A 56 24.71 18.45 -6.02
C ASN A 56 25.27 17.87 -4.71
N PRO A 57 26.25 18.52 -4.04
CA PRO A 57 26.87 17.98 -2.82
C PRO A 57 25.90 17.80 -1.65
N ARG A 58 24.73 18.47 -1.68
CA ARG A 58 23.68 18.35 -0.67
C ARG A 58 22.75 17.16 -0.89
N LEU A 59 22.65 16.67 -2.13
CA LEU A 59 21.93 15.46 -2.47
C LEU A 59 22.94 14.31 -2.36
N GLN A 60 23.12 13.78 -1.15
CA GLN A 60 23.90 12.55 -1.01
C GLN A 60 23.20 11.48 -1.86
N PRO A 61 23.90 10.80 -2.80
CA PRO A 61 23.32 9.80 -3.71
C PRO A 61 22.58 8.65 -3.00
N HIS A 62 22.76 8.52 -1.68
CA HIS A 62 22.18 7.50 -0.82
C HIS A 62 21.00 7.96 0.05
N ALA A 63 20.66 9.26 0.10
CA ALA A 63 19.72 9.78 1.09
C ALA A 63 18.27 9.93 0.59
N ASP A 64 18.07 10.23 -0.69
CA ASP A 64 16.74 10.65 -1.20
C ASP A 64 16.15 9.75 -2.28
N GLY A 65 16.89 8.72 -2.73
CA GLY A 65 16.46 7.77 -3.75
C GLY A 65 15.45 6.73 -3.26
N PHE A 66 14.29 6.60 -3.92
CA PHE A 66 13.27 5.60 -3.57
C PHE A 66 13.84 4.17 -3.45
N TRP A 67 14.69 3.77 -4.41
CA TRP A 67 15.27 2.42 -4.47
C TRP A 67 16.38 2.16 -3.44
N LEU A 68 17.25 3.14 -3.18
CA LEU A 68 18.33 3.00 -2.19
C LEU A 68 17.82 3.17 -0.75
N HIS A 69 16.71 3.89 -0.55
CA HIS A 69 16.06 4.02 0.76
C HIS A 69 15.27 2.77 1.16
N MET A 70 14.98 1.81 0.26
CA MET A 70 14.25 0.58 0.62
C MET A 70 14.89 -0.22 1.77
N ARG A 71 16.19 -0.04 2.04
CA ARG A 71 16.83 -0.54 3.26
C ARG A 71 17.01 0.60 4.26
N PRO A 72 16.37 0.54 5.44
CA PRO A 72 16.63 1.54 6.48
C PRO A 72 18.12 1.50 6.86
N SER A 73 18.75 2.66 6.85
CA SER A 73 20.18 2.84 7.11
C SER A 73 20.58 2.48 8.55
N PHE A 74 19.63 2.54 9.50
CA PHE A 74 19.87 2.25 10.91
C PHE A 74 18.67 1.52 11.56
N PHE A 75 18.95 0.44 12.28
CA PHE A 75 18.01 -0.20 13.21
C PHE A 75 18.48 0.02 14.64
N HIS A 76 17.56 0.44 15.53
CA HIS A 76 17.87 0.49 16.96
C HIS A 76 17.97 -0.95 17.51
N ARG A 77 18.92 -1.25 18.41
CA ARG A 77 19.06 -2.62 18.97
C ARG A 77 17.78 -3.10 19.65
N ASP A 78 17.00 -2.19 20.24
CA ASP A 78 15.73 -2.53 20.86
C ASP A 78 14.63 -2.93 19.85
N MET A 79 14.87 -2.76 18.53
CA MET A 79 13.97 -3.21 17.46
C MET A 79 14.30 -4.59 16.90
N THR A 80 15.52 -5.11 17.10
CA THR A 80 15.97 -6.29 16.38
C THR A 80 15.37 -7.60 16.89
N GLY A 81 14.79 -7.58 18.10
CA GLY A 81 14.04 -8.70 18.66
C GLY A 81 12.73 -8.99 17.92
N LEU A 82 12.14 -10.17 18.18
CA LEU A 82 10.82 -10.52 17.65
C LEU A 82 9.71 -9.73 18.36
N TYR A 83 9.82 -9.58 19.68
CA TYR A 83 8.81 -9.01 20.57
C TYR A 83 8.33 -7.58 20.21
N PRO A 84 9.18 -6.62 19.81
CA PRO A 84 8.76 -5.24 19.59
C PRO A 84 7.68 -5.12 18.50
N THR A 85 7.82 -5.82 17.38
CA THR A 85 6.92 -5.66 16.21
C THR A 85 6.22 -6.95 15.81
N PHE A 86 6.60 -8.10 16.39
CA PHE A 86 6.25 -9.46 15.96
C PHE A 86 6.50 -9.71 14.47
N ARG A 87 7.26 -8.83 13.81
CA ARG A 87 7.46 -8.81 12.34
C ARG A 87 6.16 -8.84 11.53
N LEU A 88 5.03 -8.45 12.12
CA LEU A 88 3.70 -8.57 11.50
C LEU A 88 3.58 -7.79 10.19
N GLY A 89 4.16 -6.58 10.13
CA GLY A 89 4.15 -5.77 8.90
C GLY A 89 5.02 -6.35 7.78
N TRP A 90 6.07 -7.11 8.13
CA TRP A 90 6.87 -7.83 7.13
C TRP A 90 6.14 -9.09 6.67
N LEU A 91 5.53 -9.82 7.61
CA LEU A 91 4.75 -11.02 7.33
C LEU A 91 3.54 -10.71 6.44
N SER A 92 2.85 -9.58 6.64
CA SER A 92 1.76 -9.17 5.74
C SER A 92 2.26 -8.94 4.31
N THR A 93 3.43 -8.35 4.12
CA THR A 93 3.99 -8.13 2.77
C THR A 93 4.44 -9.43 2.10
N TYR A 94 4.96 -10.37 2.89
CA TYR A 94 5.20 -11.73 2.40
C TYR A 94 3.90 -12.39 1.93
N LEU A 95 2.82 -12.26 2.70
CA LEU A 95 1.51 -12.78 2.33
C LEU A 95 0.92 -12.10 1.09
N VAL A 96 1.13 -10.80 0.88
CA VAL A 96 0.77 -10.13 -0.39
C VAL A 96 1.48 -10.79 -1.58
N ALA A 97 2.78 -11.03 -1.48
CA ALA A 97 3.53 -11.67 -2.57
C ALA A 97 3.07 -13.11 -2.78
N PHE A 98 2.84 -13.86 -1.70
CA PHE A 98 2.33 -15.22 -1.73
C PHE A 98 0.96 -15.30 -2.42
N GLU A 99 -0.02 -14.50 -2.01
CA GLU A 99 -1.35 -14.43 -2.60
C GLU A 99 -1.33 -14.01 -4.06
N THR A 100 -0.42 -13.10 -4.42
CA THR A 100 -0.25 -12.68 -5.82
C THR A 100 0.22 -13.86 -6.67
N ILE A 101 1.23 -14.61 -6.22
CA ILE A 101 1.77 -15.75 -6.97
C ILE A 101 0.73 -16.86 -7.10
N THR A 102 0.07 -17.23 -5.99
CA THR A 102 -0.95 -18.29 -6.01
C THR A 102 -2.16 -17.88 -6.86
N GLY A 103 -2.58 -16.61 -6.79
CA GLY A 103 -3.66 -16.06 -7.61
C GLY A 103 -3.34 -16.03 -9.11
N LEU A 104 -2.11 -15.63 -9.47
CA LEU A 104 -1.64 -15.65 -10.86
C LEU A 104 -1.61 -17.07 -11.46
N ILE A 105 -1.38 -18.10 -10.64
CA ILE A 105 -1.44 -19.49 -11.10
C ILE A 105 -2.90 -19.94 -11.27
N LEU A 106 -3.78 -19.61 -10.32
CA LEU A 106 -5.19 -19.98 -10.38
C LEU A 106 -5.94 -19.31 -11.55
N MET A 107 -5.60 -18.06 -11.88
CA MET A 107 -6.26 -17.35 -12.97
C MET A 107 -6.06 -18.01 -14.35
N VAL A 108 -5.01 -18.81 -14.55
CA VAL A 108 -4.78 -19.55 -15.80
C VAL A 108 -5.88 -20.60 -16.05
N TRP A 109 -6.47 -21.14 -14.98
CA TRP A 109 -7.45 -22.21 -15.03
C TRP A 109 -8.89 -21.74 -14.77
N TYR A 110 -9.09 -20.44 -14.55
CA TYR A 110 -10.37 -19.88 -14.15
C TYR A 110 -10.94 -18.96 -15.22
N THR A 111 -12.17 -19.22 -15.64
CA THR A 111 -12.93 -18.33 -16.54
C THR A 111 -14.10 -17.66 -15.77
N PRO A 112 -14.21 -16.32 -15.78
CA PRO A 112 -15.23 -15.57 -15.05
C PRO A 112 -16.58 -15.56 -15.78
N SER A 113 -17.19 -16.73 -15.99
CA SER A 113 -18.53 -16.87 -16.59
C SER A 113 -19.41 -17.76 -15.71
N PRO A 114 -20.65 -17.36 -15.38
CA PRO A 114 -21.53 -18.11 -14.47
C PRO A 114 -21.74 -19.59 -14.86
N GLU A 115 -21.72 -19.89 -16.15
CA GLU A 115 -21.99 -21.22 -16.71
C GLU A 115 -20.85 -22.21 -16.44
N ILE A 116 -19.61 -21.71 -16.29
CA ILE A 116 -18.40 -22.55 -16.18
C ILE A 116 -17.53 -22.24 -14.96
N ALA A 117 -17.73 -21.13 -14.25
CA ALA A 117 -16.91 -20.73 -13.11
C ALA A 117 -16.85 -21.81 -12.03
N TYR A 118 -18.01 -22.35 -11.63
CA TYR A 118 -18.08 -23.44 -10.66
C TYR A 118 -17.47 -24.75 -11.21
N GLY A 119 -17.69 -25.04 -12.49
CA GLY A 119 -17.06 -26.19 -13.15
C GLY A 119 -15.53 -26.11 -13.17
N ASN A 120 -14.97 -24.93 -13.41
CA ASN A 120 -13.53 -24.66 -13.33
C ASN A 120 -13.00 -24.90 -11.91
N MET A 121 -13.75 -24.53 -10.87
CA MET A 121 -13.37 -24.83 -9.48
C MET A 121 -13.27 -26.34 -9.23
N LEU A 122 -14.26 -27.11 -9.67
CA LEU A 122 -14.23 -28.57 -9.56
C LEU A 122 -13.05 -29.17 -10.34
N ASN A 123 -12.74 -28.62 -11.52
CA ASN A 123 -11.61 -29.05 -12.33
C ASN A 123 -10.26 -28.76 -11.65
N ILE A 124 -10.10 -27.58 -11.02
CA ILE A 124 -8.91 -27.22 -10.24
C ILE A 124 -8.73 -28.19 -9.06
N LEU A 125 -9.82 -28.58 -8.41
CA LEU A 125 -9.78 -29.49 -7.26
C LEU A 125 -9.47 -30.95 -7.67
N GLY A 126 -9.97 -31.40 -8.82
CA GLY A 126 -9.90 -32.83 -9.19
C GLY A 126 -8.85 -33.19 -10.24
N ASN A 127 -8.62 -32.33 -11.24
CA ASN A 127 -7.90 -32.73 -12.47
C ASN A 127 -6.59 -31.97 -12.69
N VAL A 128 -6.42 -30.78 -12.09
CA VAL A 128 -5.19 -29.99 -12.22
C VAL A 128 -4.13 -30.50 -11.24
N PRO A 129 -2.91 -30.86 -11.69
CA PRO A 129 -1.82 -31.24 -10.80
C PRO A 129 -1.51 -30.14 -9.79
N LEU A 130 -1.53 -30.47 -8.49
CA LEU A 130 -1.39 -29.51 -7.38
C LEU A 130 -2.46 -28.40 -7.35
N GLY A 131 -3.55 -28.52 -8.12
CA GLY A 131 -4.60 -27.49 -8.21
C GLY A 131 -5.35 -27.31 -6.89
N GLN A 132 -5.74 -28.40 -6.24
CA GLN A 132 -6.34 -28.35 -4.90
C GLN A 132 -5.40 -27.68 -3.88
N LEU A 133 -4.13 -28.08 -3.87
CA LEU A 133 -3.13 -27.47 -2.99
C LEU A 133 -3.02 -25.96 -3.24
N MET A 134 -2.90 -25.55 -4.50
CA MET A 134 -2.77 -24.13 -4.87
C MET A 134 -4.00 -23.33 -4.44
N ARG A 135 -5.21 -23.87 -4.67
CA ARG A 135 -6.47 -23.26 -4.26
C ARG A 135 -6.55 -23.11 -2.74
N ASP A 136 -6.20 -24.16 -2.01
CA ASP A 136 -6.28 -24.15 -0.54
C ASP A 136 -5.22 -23.23 0.06
N LEU A 137 -4.03 -23.17 -0.53
CA LEU A 137 -2.99 -22.21 -0.16
C LEU A 137 -3.46 -20.76 -0.37
N HIS A 138 -4.08 -20.44 -1.51
CA HIS A 138 -4.62 -19.10 -1.77
C HIS A 138 -5.75 -18.75 -0.76
N ARG A 139 -6.67 -19.70 -0.49
CA ARG A 139 -7.73 -19.46 0.50
C ARG A 139 -7.17 -19.24 1.91
N LEU A 140 -6.29 -20.12 2.37
CA LEU A 140 -5.72 -20.05 3.71
C LEU A 140 -4.77 -18.87 3.87
N GLY A 141 -4.04 -18.50 2.82
CA GLY A 141 -3.17 -17.34 2.81
C GLY A 141 -3.96 -16.03 2.85
N ALA A 142 -5.12 -15.95 2.19
CA ALA A 142 -6.05 -14.83 2.32
C ALA A 142 -6.59 -14.69 3.76
N GLU A 143 -7.01 -15.80 4.40
CA GLU A 143 -7.45 -15.81 5.80
C GLU A 143 -6.32 -15.39 6.75
N ALA A 144 -5.11 -15.93 6.54
CA ALA A 144 -3.92 -15.54 7.28
C ALA A 144 -3.59 -14.06 7.09
N MET A 145 -3.71 -13.52 5.88
CA MET A 145 -3.45 -12.12 5.57
C MET A 145 -4.37 -11.20 6.36
N VAL A 146 -5.69 -11.49 6.38
CA VAL A 146 -6.66 -10.72 7.16
C VAL A 146 -6.32 -10.77 8.66
N LEU A 147 -5.99 -11.95 9.19
CA LEU A 147 -5.58 -12.11 10.59
C LEU A 147 -4.31 -11.30 10.92
N ILE A 148 -3.25 -11.45 10.12
CA ILE A 148 -1.96 -10.79 10.36
C ILE A 148 -2.07 -9.27 10.25
N VAL A 149 -2.79 -8.74 9.26
CA VAL A 149 -3.01 -7.29 9.13
C VAL A 149 -3.85 -6.78 10.31
N THR A 150 -4.86 -7.53 10.76
CA THR A 150 -5.65 -7.16 11.93
C THR A 150 -4.78 -7.10 13.20
N LEU A 151 -3.92 -8.11 13.42
CA LEU A 151 -2.97 -8.12 14.53
C LEU A 151 -1.94 -6.98 14.41
N HIS A 152 -1.51 -6.66 13.19
CA HIS A 152 -0.62 -5.53 12.93
C HIS A 152 -1.28 -4.19 13.33
N MET A 153 -2.54 -3.99 12.95
CA MET A 153 -3.33 -2.81 13.31
C MET A 153 -3.55 -2.74 14.83
N LEU A 154 -3.91 -3.84 15.47
CA LEU A 154 -4.08 -3.91 16.91
C LEU A 154 -2.79 -3.54 17.65
N ARG A 155 -1.66 -4.16 17.28
CA ARG A 155 -0.36 -3.86 17.90
C ARG A 155 0.05 -2.40 17.69
N THR A 156 -0.12 -1.85 16.50
CA THR A 156 0.26 -0.45 16.20
C THR A 156 -0.60 0.55 16.98
N PHE A 157 -1.88 0.22 17.22
CA PHE A 157 -2.76 0.98 18.10
C PHE A 157 -2.33 0.88 19.57
N LEU A 158 -2.18 -0.33 20.11
CA LEU A 158 -1.84 -0.56 21.52
C LEU A 158 -0.47 0.01 21.92
N THR A 159 0.51 -0.03 21.01
CA THR A 159 1.85 0.55 21.23
C THR A 159 1.91 2.07 20.96
N GLY A 160 0.81 2.70 20.53
CA GLY A 160 0.78 4.12 20.19
C GLY A 160 1.69 4.50 19.03
N SER A 161 2.00 3.55 18.15
CA SER A 161 2.96 3.73 17.04
C SER A 161 2.49 4.76 16.01
N TYR A 162 1.18 4.97 15.91
CA TYR A 162 0.51 5.93 15.01
C TYR A 162 0.70 7.41 15.43
N LYS A 163 1.15 7.69 16.66
CA LYS A 163 1.33 9.05 17.16
C LYS A 163 2.37 9.83 16.33
N LYS A 164 2.33 11.17 16.40
CA LYS A 164 3.26 12.07 15.69
C LYS A 164 4.71 11.57 15.83
N PRO A 165 5.50 11.45 14.73
CA PRO A 165 5.26 11.94 13.36
C PRO A 165 4.57 10.95 12.39
N ARG A 166 4.07 9.79 12.86
CA ARG A 166 3.64 8.65 12.00
C ARG A 166 2.14 8.60 11.68
N GLN A 167 1.44 9.72 11.81
CA GLN A 167 -0.03 9.79 11.59
C GLN A 167 -0.41 9.44 10.15
N PHE A 168 0.37 9.89 9.16
CA PHE A 168 0.11 9.56 7.75
C PHE A 168 0.38 8.08 7.44
N THR A 169 1.40 7.48 8.07
CA THR A 169 1.65 6.04 7.98
C THR A 169 0.47 5.24 8.50
N TRP A 170 -0.13 5.66 9.62
CA TRP A 170 -1.35 5.06 10.14
C TRP A 170 -2.53 5.17 9.15
N PHE A 171 -2.77 6.34 8.57
CA PHE A 171 -3.81 6.52 7.55
C PHE A 171 -3.64 5.54 6.38
N THR A 172 -2.43 5.43 5.83
CA THR A 172 -2.15 4.47 4.75
C THR A 172 -2.37 3.01 5.20
N GLY A 173 -2.09 2.67 6.46
CA GLY A 173 -2.37 1.35 7.03
C GLY A 173 -3.87 1.06 7.14
N VAL A 174 -4.68 2.05 7.53
CA VAL A 174 -6.15 1.93 7.54
C VAL A 174 -6.70 1.71 6.13
N VAL A 175 -6.20 2.44 5.13
CA VAL A 175 -6.59 2.21 3.72
C VAL A 175 -6.22 0.79 3.30
N LEU A 176 -5.00 0.34 3.59
CA LEU A 176 -4.56 -1.03 3.28
C LEU A 176 -5.39 -2.12 3.96
N LEU A 177 -5.87 -1.88 5.19
CA LEU A 177 -6.80 -2.78 5.87
C LEU A 177 -8.09 -2.93 5.05
N PHE A 178 -8.73 -1.83 4.66
CA PHE A 178 -9.96 -1.88 3.85
C PHE A 178 -9.74 -2.52 2.48
N VAL A 179 -8.62 -2.22 1.81
CA VAL A 179 -8.24 -2.85 0.54
C VAL A 179 -8.08 -4.37 0.71
N THR A 180 -7.43 -4.81 1.80
CA THR A 180 -7.25 -6.24 2.10
C THR A 180 -8.58 -6.94 2.37
N LEU A 181 -9.47 -6.32 3.15
CA LEU A 181 -10.81 -6.85 3.39
C LEU A 181 -11.63 -6.94 2.10
N PHE A 182 -11.52 -5.93 1.23
CA PHE A 182 -12.20 -5.95 -0.06
C PHE A 182 -11.64 -6.99 -1.04
N LEU A 183 -10.31 -7.24 -1.02
CA LEU A 183 -9.72 -8.37 -1.76
C LEU A 183 -10.26 -9.70 -1.27
N SER A 184 -10.29 -9.90 0.05
CA SER A 184 -10.83 -11.13 0.65
C SER A 184 -12.29 -11.35 0.26
N PHE A 185 -13.12 -10.30 0.32
CA PHE A 185 -14.52 -10.36 -0.09
C PHE A 185 -14.72 -10.60 -1.59
N SER A 186 -13.99 -9.88 -2.45
CA SER A 186 -14.12 -10.02 -3.90
C SER A 186 -13.64 -11.38 -4.42
N GLY A 187 -12.61 -11.97 -3.80
CA GLY A 187 -12.14 -13.32 -4.12
C GLY A 187 -13.12 -14.40 -3.68
N TYR A 188 -13.85 -14.16 -2.58
CA TYR A 188 -14.88 -15.06 -2.08
C TYR A 188 -16.02 -15.28 -3.07
N LEU A 189 -16.28 -14.33 -3.99
CA LEU A 189 -17.32 -14.47 -5.02
C LEU A 189 -16.93 -15.46 -6.12
N LEU A 190 -15.65 -15.56 -6.45
CA LEU A 190 -15.17 -16.18 -7.69
C LEU A 190 -15.52 -17.67 -7.81
N PRO A 191 -15.58 -18.49 -6.74
CA PRO A 191 -16.01 -19.88 -6.88
C PRO A 191 -17.42 -20.06 -7.45
N TRP A 192 -18.26 -19.02 -7.35
CA TRP A 192 -19.63 -19.01 -7.88
C TRP A 192 -20.52 -20.14 -7.33
N ASP A 193 -20.36 -20.46 -6.05
CA ASP A 193 -21.23 -21.39 -5.33
C ASP A 193 -22.38 -20.66 -4.61
N GLN A 194 -23.31 -21.41 -4.02
CA GLN A 194 -24.47 -20.83 -3.36
C GLN A 194 -24.10 -19.86 -2.23
N LEU A 195 -23.02 -20.17 -1.49
CA LEU A 195 -22.56 -19.36 -0.37
C LEU A 195 -21.94 -18.04 -0.86
N SER A 196 -21.16 -18.09 -1.94
CA SER A 196 -20.58 -16.93 -2.63
C SER A 196 -21.69 -15.96 -3.08
N LEU A 197 -22.74 -16.48 -3.72
CA LEU A 197 -23.87 -15.68 -4.21
C LEU A 197 -24.63 -15.00 -3.08
N TRP A 198 -24.85 -15.70 -1.96
CA TRP A 198 -25.49 -15.10 -0.77
C TRP A 198 -24.62 -14.01 -0.15
N ALA A 199 -23.32 -14.27 0.03
CA ALA A 199 -22.39 -13.31 0.60
C ALA A 199 -22.34 -12.00 -0.22
N VAL A 200 -22.31 -12.12 -1.55
CA VAL A 200 -22.30 -10.95 -2.42
C VAL A 200 -23.63 -10.23 -2.49
N THR A 201 -24.74 -10.95 -2.43
CA THR A 201 -26.06 -10.33 -2.34
C THR A 201 -26.18 -9.47 -1.08
N ILE A 202 -25.72 -9.98 0.07
CA ILE A 202 -25.68 -9.23 1.33
C ILE A 202 -24.77 -8.01 1.20
N GLY A 203 -23.55 -8.18 0.70
CA GLY A 203 -22.61 -7.07 0.54
C GLY A 203 -23.14 -5.98 -0.40
N ALA A 204 -23.81 -6.37 -1.49
CA ALA A 204 -24.42 -5.44 -2.42
C ALA A 204 -25.60 -4.67 -1.79
N SER A 205 -26.40 -5.33 -0.93
CA SER A 205 -27.45 -4.66 -0.15
C SER A 205 -26.87 -3.65 0.86
N MET A 206 -25.69 -3.92 1.44
CA MET A 206 -25.01 -2.95 2.31
C MET A 206 -24.55 -1.71 1.53
N VAL A 207 -24.07 -1.89 0.29
CA VAL A 207 -23.70 -0.77 -0.59
C VAL A 207 -24.94 0.05 -0.97
N GLU A 208 -26.04 -0.61 -1.31
CA GLU A 208 -27.32 0.06 -1.60
C GLU A 208 -27.82 0.92 -0.44
N ALA A 209 -27.61 0.46 0.79
CA ALA A 209 -27.96 1.20 2.01
C ALA A 209 -27.06 2.43 2.29
N THR A 210 -26.02 2.66 1.49
CA THR A 210 -25.06 3.75 1.73
C THR A 210 -25.68 5.12 1.42
N PRO A 211 -25.67 6.08 2.37
CA PRO A 211 -26.17 7.42 2.14
C PRO A 211 -25.17 8.30 1.36
N PRO A 212 -25.63 9.23 0.50
CA PRO A 212 -27.01 9.47 0.07
C PRO A 212 -27.54 8.33 -0.81
N LYS A 213 -28.86 8.05 -0.77
CA LYS A 213 -29.47 6.91 -1.50
C LYS A 213 -29.07 6.85 -2.99
N ILE A 214 -28.99 7.99 -3.66
CA ILE A 214 -28.59 8.05 -5.08
C ILE A 214 -27.16 7.53 -5.31
N VAL A 215 -26.26 7.68 -4.33
CA VAL A 215 -24.90 7.15 -4.40
C VAL A 215 -24.94 5.65 -4.17
N GLY A 216 -25.67 5.17 -3.15
CA GLY A 216 -25.84 3.74 -2.88
C GLY A 216 -26.44 2.96 -4.07
N ASP A 217 -27.54 3.45 -4.64
CA ASP A 217 -28.22 2.85 -5.78
C ASP A 217 -27.27 2.74 -7.00
N ASN A 218 -26.56 3.83 -7.33
CA ASN A 218 -25.64 3.87 -8.47
C ASN A 218 -24.39 2.99 -8.26
N LEU A 219 -23.84 2.96 -7.05
CA LEU A 219 -22.71 2.09 -6.71
C LEU A 219 -23.12 0.61 -6.79
N ASN A 220 -24.31 0.27 -6.29
CA ASN A 220 -24.82 -1.08 -6.35
C ASN A 220 -25.02 -1.54 -7.81
N LEU A 221 -25.62 -0.69 -8.65
CA LEU A 221 -25.78 -0.96 -10.08
C LEU A 221 -24.42 -1.11 -10.79
N LEU A 222 -23.44 -0.29 -10.42
CA LEU A 222 -22.07 -0.40 -10.96
C LEU A 222 -21.38 -1.69 -10.52
N LEU A 223 -21.61 -2.17 -9.30
CA LEU A 223 -21.02 -3.42 -8.83
C LEU A 223 -21.69 -4.64 -9.48
N ARG A 224 -23.02 -4.66 -9.54
CA ARG A 224 -23.79 -5.79 -10.12
C ARG A 224 -23.72 -5.86 -11.64
N GLY A 225 -23.62 -4.73 -12.30
CA GLY A 225 -23.64 -4.66 -13.77
C GLY A 225 -24.95 -5.09 -14.42
N GLY A 226 -26.03 -5.04 -13.65
CA GLY A 226 -27.39 -5.36 -14.06
C GLY A 226 -28.34 -5.26 -12.86
N PRO A 227 -29.64 -5.56 -13.07
CA PRO A 227 -30.63 -5.60 -12.00
C PRO A 227 -30.27 -6.63 -10.91
N GLU A 228 -29.64 -7.72 -11.32
CA GLU A 228 -29.24 -8.83 -10.46
C GLU A 228 -27.78 -9.22 -10.69
N MET A 229 -27.21 -9.97 -9.75
CA MET A 229 -25.85 -10.48 -9.85
C MET A 229 -25.79 -11.61 -10.88
N GLY A 230 -25.13 -11.36 -12.01
CA GLY A 230 -24.99 -12.32 -13.11
C GLY A 230 -23.62 -12.22 -13.77
N ALA A 231 -23.54 -12.55 -15.07
CA ALA A 231 -22.28 -12.59 -15.82
C ALA A 231 -21.49 -11.26 -15.76
N ASN A 232 -22.18 -10.13 -15.93
CA ASN A 232 -21.54 -8.81 -15.85
C ASN A 232 -20.96 -8.53 -14.46
N GLY A 233 -21.67 -8.91 -13.40
CA GLY A 233 -21.23 -8.74 -12.03
C GLY A 233 -20.00 -9.60 -11.73
N LEU A 234 -20.05 -10.89 -12.11
CA LEU A 234 -18.92 -11.80 -11.97
C LEU A 234 -17.67 -11.28 -12.68
N LEU A 235 -17.80 -10.82 -13.92
CA LEU A 235 -16.68 -10.25 -14.67
C LEU A 235 -16.10 -9.01 -13.98
N ARG A 236 -16.95 -8.12 -13.48
CA ARG A 236 -16.50 -6.91 -12.76
C ARG A 236 -15.76 -7.26 -11.48
N PHE A 237 -16.30 -8.16 -10.66
CA PHE A 237 -15.64 -8.62 -9.45
C PHE A 237 -14.33 -9.34 -9.74
N TYR A 238 -14.26 -10.13 -10.80
CA TYR A 238 -13.02 -10.72 -11.27
C TYR A 238 -11.98 -9.65 -11.61
N LEU A 239 -12.33 -8.65 -12.43
CA LEU A 239 -11.43 -7.54 -12.78
C LEU A 239 -11.00 -6.71 -11.56
N LEU A 240 -11.91 -6.48 -10.61
CA LEU A 240 -11.59 -5.83 -9.34
C LEU A 240 -10.57 -6.65 -8.56
N HIS A 241 -10.80 -7.95 -8.43
CA HIS A 241 -9.98 -8.85 -7.61
C HIS A 241 -8.58 -9.09 -8.19
N VAL A 242 -8.46 -9.27 -9.51
CA VAL A 242 -7.16 -9.64 -10.13
C VAL A 242 -6.33 -8.45 -10.58
N LEU A 243 -6.96 -7.30 -10.86
CA LEU A 243 -6.28 -6.15 -11.44
C LEU A 243 -6.40 -4.88 -10.60
N LEU A 244 -7.61 -4.32 -10.47
CA LEU A 244 -7.75 -2.96 -9.95
C LEU A 244 -7.37 -2.87 -8.47
N VAL A 245 -7.89 -3.77 -7.65
CA VAL A 245 -7.67 -3.74 -6.20
C VAL A 245 -6.23 -4.15 -5.86
N PRO A 246 -5.62 -5.17 -6.50
CA PRO A 246 -4.18 -5.44 -6.33
C PRO A 246 -3.31 -4.25 -6.75
N ALA A 247 -3.62 -3.55 -7.85
CA ALA A 247 -2.86 -2.36 -8.24
C ALA A 247 -2.90 -1.27 -7.16
N VAL A 248 -4.09 -1.01 -6.59
CA VAL A 248 -4.24 -0.07 -5.46
C VAL A 248 -3.44 -0.57 -4.24
N LEU A 249 -3.51 -1.87 -3.92
CA LEU A 249 -2.76 -2.49 -2.83
C LEU A 249 -1.25 -2.26 -3.00
N PHE A 250 -0.69 -2.50 -4.19
CA PHE A 250 0.74 -2.32 -4.45
C PHE A 250 1.17 -0.85 -4.32
N ILE A 251 0.39 0.08 -4.88
CA ILE A 251 0.66 1.52 -4.77
C ILE A 251 0.67 1.95 -3.29
N PHE A 252 -0.37 1.61 -2.54
CA PHE A 252 -0.46 2.00 -1.13
C PHE A 252 0.57 1.28 -0.26
N THR A 253 0.93 0.04 -0.58
CA THR A 253 2.00 -0.69 0.13
C THR A 253 3.35 0.01 -0.09
N GLY A 254 3.64 0.43 -1.32
CA GLY A 254 4.84 1.21 -1.63
C GLY A 254 4.91 2.53 -0.85
N VAL A 255 3.80 3.29 -0.84
CA VAL A 255 3.70 4.54 -0.05
C VAL A 255 3.86 4.27 1.45
N HIS A 256 3.21 3.22 1.96
CA HIS A 256 3.27 2.85 3.37
C HIS A 256 4.70 2.51 3.79
N TYR A 257 5.38 1.64 3.03
CA TYR A 257 6.77 1.27 3.28
C TYR A 257 7.70 2.48 3.21
N TYR A 258 7.58 3.31 2.17
CA TYR A 258 8.37 4.53 2.05
C TYR A 258 8.25 5.40 3.31
N LYS A 259 7.03 5.60 3.83
CA LYS A 259 6.82 6.40 5.05
C LYS A 259 7.32 5.72 6.33
N VAL A 260 7.28 4.39 6.41
CA VAL A 260 7.89 3.64 7.52
C VAL A 260 9.41 3.84 7.53
N ILE A 261 10.05 3.82 6.37
CA ILE A 261 11.51 4.00 6.28
C ILE A 261 11.90 5.45 6.61
N VAL A 262 11.20 6.44 6.06
CA VAL A 262 11.46 7.87 6.34
C VAL A 262 11.33 8.20 7.83
N HIS A 263 10.31 7.68 8.52
CA HIS A 263 10.09 8.00 9.93
C HIS A 263 10.76 7.02 10.91
N GLY A 264 11.21 5.87 10.42
CA GLY A 264 11.69 4.74 11.22
C GLY A 264 10.59 4.06 12.05
N HIS A 265 10.90 2.85 12.51
CA HIS A 265 10.05 2.11 13.43
C HIS A 265 9.90 2.83 14.78
N SER A 266 8.76 2.63 15.44
CA SER A 266 8.53 3.08 16.81
C SER A 266 9.31 2.21 17.80
N LEU A 267 10.05 2.82 18.73
CA LEU A 267 10.69 2.13 19.88
C LEU A 267 9.65 1.48 20.81
N PRO A 268 10.03 0.45 21.61
CA PRO A 268 9.21 0.04 22.73
C PRO A 268 8.78 1.25 23.59
N PRO A 269 7.61 1.23 24.23
CA PRO A 269 7.07 2.39 24.94
C PRO A 269 8.06 3.03 25.93
N LYS A 270 8.75 2.21 26.74
CA LYS A 270 9.76 2.66 27.72
C LYS A 270 10.91 3.44 27.05
N SER A 271 11.44 2.92 25.94
CA SER A 271 12.54 3.55 25.19
C SER A 271 12.09 4.77 24.38
N GLU A 272 10.87 4.79 23.82
CA GLU A 272 10.33 6.00 23.17
C GLU A 272 10.14 7.13 24.18
N GLU A 273 9.65 6.83 25.39
CA GLU A 273 9.45 7.81 26.45
C GLU A 273 10.78 8.41 26.90
N HIS A 274 11.77 7.57 27.17
CA HIS A 274 13.13 8.02 27.52
C HIS A 274 13.71 8.93 26.44
N ARG A 275 13.58 8.56 25.16
CA ARG A 275 14.04 9.37 24.01
C ARG A 275 13.28 10.69 23.88
N ARG A 276 11.98 10.71 24.13
CA ARG A 276 11.15 11.94 24.13
C ARG A 276 11.55 12.88 25.27
N GLY A 277 11.78 12.34 26.47
CA GLY A 277 12.26 13.11 27.62
C GLY A 277 13.59 13.81 27.34
N HIS A 278 14.59 13.09 26.80
CA HIS A 278 15.87 13.68 26.40
C HIS A 278 15.72 14.77 25.33
N ARG A 279 14.84 14.56 24.34
CA ARG A 279 14.59 15.58 23.30
C ARG A 279 13.93 16.83 23.87
N GLN A 280 12.98 16.69 24.78
CA GLN A 280 12.36 17.83 25.46
C GLN A 280 13.37 18.58 26.34
N ALA A 281 14.17 17.86 27.13
CA ALA A 281 15.20 18.46 27.97
C ALA A 281 16.24 19.25 27.14
N ARG A 282 16.67 18.71 26.00
CA ARG A 282 17.56 19.42 25.06
C ARG A 282 16.92 20.65 24.43
N ALA A 283 15.64 20.57 24.04
CA ALA A 283 14.93 21.70 23.46
C ALA A 283 14.75 22.85 24.48
N VAL A 284 14.43 22.51 25.73
CA VAL A 284 14.32 23.49 26.83
C VAL A 284 15.69 24.09 27.16
N GLY A 285 16.75 23.27 27.22
CA GLY A 285 18.12 23.75 27.43
C GLY A 285 18.58 24.74 26.35
N GLN A 286 18.33 24.44 25.07
CA GLN A 286 18.65 25.35 23.96
C GLN A 286 17.81 26.64 23.98
N ALA A 287 16.52 26.56 24.34
CA ALA A 287 15.67 27.75 24.48
C ALA A 287 16.16 28.68 25.61
N ARG A 288 16.69 28.12 26.69
CA ARG A 288 17.25 28.88 27.83
C ARG A 288 18.59 29.56 27.51
N VAL A 289 19.33 29.07 26.52
CA VAL A 289 20.60 29.66 26.06
C VAL A 289 20.38 30.80 25.05
N LEU A 290 19.26 30.77 24.31
CA LEU A 290 18.93 31.77 23.28
C LEU A 290 18.12 32.96 23.81
N HIS A 291 17.58 32.85 25.02
CA HIS A 291 16.92 33.94 25.75
C HIS A 291 17.52 34.03 27.16
N PRO A 292 18.70 34.67 27.32
CA PRO A 292 19.22 35.04 28.63
C PRO A 292 18.37 36.12 29.32
#